data_AF-A0A5R9PXX4-F1
#
_entry.id   AF-A0A5R9PXX4-F1
#
_cell.length_a   1.000
_cell.length_b   1.000
_cell.length_c   1.000
_cell.angle_alpha   90.00
_cell.angle_beta   90.00
_cell.angle_gamma   90.00
#
_symmetry.space_group_name_H-M   'P 1'
#
loop_
_entity.id
_entity.type
_entity.pdbx_description
1 polymer ?
#
loop_
_entity_poly.entity_id
_entity_poly.type
_entity_poly.pdbx_seq_one_letter_code
_entity_poly.pdbx_strand_id
1 'polypeptide(L)'
;MANVKKQKGVVLITAMIMIVAVTAVAVSLMSSSSIDLKITNAAQERAEAETELIGEIHKLIVAEGTSANNRFTLKRQQMPDDGMDMSSSSTPSHMTNTLKNLNKGEMELHCPRQFAYTDGLTCNLTEMESTITYGSKNKHTITVVIGIGQEIISHNEGN
;
A
#
# COMPACT_ATOMS: atom_id res chain seq x y z
N MET A 1 19.97 -48.99 -55.62
CA MET A 1 20.35 -47.56 -55.66
C MET A 1 19.08 -46.73 -55.80
N ALA A 2 18.56 -46.21 -54.68
CA ALA A 2 17.32 -45.44 -54.67
C ALA A 2 17.60 -44.01 -55.17
N ASN A 3 16.72 -43.51 -56.04
CA ASN A 3 16.92 -42.30 -56.83
C ASN A 3 16.79 -41.03 -55.95
N VAL A 4 17.93 -40.49 -55.50
CA VAL A 4 18.08 -39.34 -54.57
C VAL A 4 17.36 -38.07 -55.05
N LYS A 5 17.08 -37.93 -56.36
CA LYS A 5 16.41 -36.75 -56.92
C LYS A 5 14.92 -36.65 -56.57
N LYS A 6 14.22 -37.77 -56.28
CA LYS A 6 12.79 -37.74 -55.87
C LYS A 6 12.58 -37.42 -54.39
N GLN A 7 13.60 -37.60 -53.53
CA GLN A 7 13.50 -37.38 -52.08
C GLN A 7 13.77 -35.91 -51.67
N LYS A 8 14.42 -35.10 -52.52
CA LYS A 8 14.75 -33.69 -52.21
C LYS A 8 13.52 -32.80 -51.99
N GLY A 9 12.42 -33.04 -52.70
CA GLY A 9 11.20 -32.24 -52.58
C GLY A 9 10.46 -32.46 -51.26
N VAL A 10 10.35 -33.73 -50.84
CA VAL A 10 9.68 -34.10 -49.58
C VAL A 10 10.44 -33.55 -48.37
N VAL A 11 11.78 -33.66 -48.36
CA VAL A 11 12.61 -33.16 -47.27
C VAL A 11 12.45 -31.64 -47.08
N LEU A 12 12.36 -30.88 -48.17
CA LEU A 12 12.18 -29.43 -48.11
C LEU A 12 10.83 -29.05 -47.49
N ILE A 13 9.76 -29.74 -47.89
CA ILE A 13 8.41 -29.50 -47.36
C ILE A 13 8.36 -29.86 -45.87
N THR A 14 8.93 -30.99 -45.47
CA THR A 14 8.98 -31.38 -44.05
C THR A 14 9.80 -30.42 -43.20
N ALA A 15 10.91 -29.89 -43.75
CA ALA A 15 11.72 -28.89 -43.07
C ALA A 15 10.95 -27.57 -42.88
N MET A 16 10.21 -27.13 -43.90
CA MET A 16 9.36 -25.93 -43.80
C MET A 16 8.27 -26.07 -42.73
N ILE A 17 7.59 -27.23 -42.66
CA ILE A 17 6.56 -27.49 -41.65
C ILE A 17 7.16 -27.46 -40.23
N MET A 18 8.32 -28.10 -40.04
CA MET A 18 9.04 -28.08 -38.77
C MET A 18 9.43 -26.66 -38.36
N ILE A 19 9.95 -25.84 -39.28
CA ILE A 19 10.35 -24.45 -38.99
C ILE A 19 9.14 -23.63 -38.54
N VAL A 20 8.01 -23.72 -39.24
CA VAL A 20 6.79 -22.99 -38.87
C VAL A 20 6.26 -23.41 -37.51
N ALA A 21 6.29 -24.72 -37.19
CA ALA A 21 5.87 -25.21 -35.88
C ALA A 21 6.77 -24.67 -34.75
N VAL A 22 8.10 -24.68 -34.94
CA VAL A 22 9.05 -24.19 -33.93
C VAL A 22 8.94 -22.68 -33.74
N THR A 23 8.78 -21.89 -34.81
CA THR A 23 8.62 -20.45 -34.68
C THR A 23 7.30 -20.07 -33.99
N ALA A 24 6.22 -20.81 -34.24
CA ALA A 24 4.95 -20.60 -33.55
C ALA A 24 5.10 -20.78 -32.02
N VAL A 25 5.72 -21.88 -31.58
CA VAL A 25 5.98 -22.13 -30.16
C VAL A 25 6.89 -21.06 -29.56
N ALA A 26 7.95 -20.67 -30.28
CA ALA A 26 8.87 -19.62 -29.82
C ALA A 26 8.16 -18.28 -29.61
N VAL A 27 7.31 -17.85 -30.55
CA VAL A 27 6.54 -16.60 -30.42
C VAL A 27 5.55 -16.68 -29.25
N SER A 28 4.86 -17.82 -29.08
CA SER A 28 3.96 -18.03 -27.94
C SER A 28 4.70 -17.93 -26.60
N LEU A 29 5.88 -18.55 -26.48
CA LEU A 29 6.70 -18.49 -25.28
C LEU A 29 7.20 -17.06 -24.99
N MET A 30 7.73 -16.37 -25.99
CA MET A 30 8.18 -14.97 -25.83
C MET A 30 7.03 -14.02 -25.47
N SER A 31 5.85 -14.25 -26.05
CA SER A 31 4.65 -13.48 -25.73
C SER A 31 4.21 -13.69 -24.28
N SER A 32 4.24 -14.93 -23.79
CA SER A 32 3.89 -15.22 -22.38
C SER A 32 4.87 -14.53 -21.43
N SER A 33 6.18 -14.69 -21.65
CA SER A 33 7.20 -14.09 -20.79
C SER A 33 7.11 -12.56 -20.73
N SER A 34 6.75 -11.91 -21.85
CA SER A 34 6.58 -10.45 -21.89
C SER A 34 5.41 -9.97 -21.04
N ILE A 35 4.35 -10.79 -20.90
CA ILE A 35 3.20 -10.50 -20.05
C ILE A 35 3.60 -10.69 -18.58
N ASP A 36 4.27 -11.80 -18.27
CA ASP A 36 4.70 -12.13 -16.91
C ASP A 36 5.66 -11.06 -16.35
N LEU A 37 6.57 -10.53 -17.19
CA LEU A 37 7.45 -9.42 -16.82
C LEU A 37 6.68 -8.14 -16.47
N LYS A 38 5.65 -7.79 -17.26
CA LYS A 38 4.82 -6.61 -16.96
C LYS A 38 4.02 -6.78 -15.67
N ILE A 39 3.50 -7.98 -15.43
CA ILE A 39 2.79 -8.30 -14.19
C ILE A 39 3.74 -8.21 -13.00
N THR A 40 4.94 -8.78 -13.11
CA THR A 40 5.95 -8.75 -12.05
C THR A 40 6.38 -7.31 -11.74
N ASN A 41 6.61 -6.48 -12.77
CA ASN A 41 6.95 -5.08 -12.57
C ASN A 41 5.80 -4.30 -11.91
N ALA A 42 4.55 -4.52 -12.34
CA ALA A 42 3.39 -3.88 -11.72
C ALA A 42 3.22 -4.31 -10.25
N ALA A 43 3.50 -5.59 -9.94
CA ALA A 43 3.50 -6.08 -8.56
C ALA A 43 4.65 -5.47 -7.73
N GLN A 44 5.82 -5.29 -8.33
CA GLN A 44 6.96 -4.64 -7.68
C GLN A 44 6.68 -3.17 -7.38
N GLU A 45 6.17 -2.41 -8.35
CA GLU A 45 5.79 -1.00 -8.15
C GLU A 45 4.74 -0.85 -7.03
N ARG A 46 3.78 -1.78 -6.96
CA ARG A 46 2.81 -1.82 -5.86
C ARG A 46 3.48 -2.09 -4.51
N ALA A 47 4.37 -3.07 -4.43
CA ALA A 47 5.04 -3.42 -3.18
C ALA A 47 5.96 -2.30 -2.67
N GLU A 48 6.63 -1.60 -3.58
CA GLU A 48 7.42 -0.40 -3.28
C GLU A 48 6.53 0.71 -2.73
N ALA A 49 5.42 1.02 -3.40
CA ALA A 49 4.46 2.04 -2.95
C ALA A 49 3.85 1.73 -1.57
N GLU A 50 3.56 0.45 -1.29
CA GLU A 50 3.06 0.02 0.02
C GLU A 50 4.12 0.18 1.13
N THR A 51 5.38 -0.14 0.82
CA THR A 51 6.49 0.05 1.75
C THR A 51 6.76 1.53 2.02
N GLU A 52 6.67 2.37 0.99
CA GLU A 52 6.81 3.82 1.11
C GLU A 52 5.70 4.42 1.99
N LEU A 53 4.44 4.01 1.77
CA LEU A 53 3.31 4.41 2.61
C LEU A 53 3.52 4.07 4.08
N ILE A 54 3.89 2.82 4.38
CA ILE A 54 4.12 2.38 5.76
C ILE A 54 5.30 3.15 6.38
N GLY A 55 6.34 3.43 5.59
CA GLY A 55 7.48 4.24 6.01
C GLY A 55 7.07 5.67 6.39
N GLU A 56 6.27 6.34 5.55
CA GLU A 56 5.76 7.69 5.84
C GLU A 56 4.84 7.66 7.07
N ILE A 57 3.97 6.66 7.18
CA ILE A 57 3.10 6.48 8.36
C ILE A 57 3.93 6.43 9.64
N HIS A 58 4.98 5.60 9.69
CA HIS A 58 5.84 5.50 10.87
C HIS A 58 6.58 6.81 11.16
N LYS A 59 7.06 7.49 10.12
CA LYS A 59 7.73 8.78 10.26
C LYS A 59 6.80 9.84 10.87
N LEU A 60 5.53 9.89 10.45
CA LEU A 60 4.53 10.77 11.04
C LEU A 60 4.24 10.41 12.50
N ILE A 61 4.10 9.12 12.81
CA ILE A 61 3.87 8.67 14.19
C ILE A 61 5.03 9.09 15.12
N VAL A 62 6.27 8.89 14.68
CA VAL A 62 7.45 9.30 15.46
C VAL A 62 7.54 10.81 15.60
N ALA A 63 7.25 11.57 14.54
CA ALA A 63 7.23 13.03 14.58
C ALA A 63 6.22 13.54 15.60
N GLU A 64 5.00 13.01 15.59
CA GLU A 64 3.93 13.36 16.54
C GLU A 64 4.24 12.90 17.96
N GLY A 65 4.88 11.74 18.15
CA GLY A 65 5.30 11.25 19.45
C GLY A 65 6.38 12.11 20.13
N THR A 66 7.19 12.83 19.35
CA THR A 66 8.19 13.79 19.87
C THR A 66 7.66 15.23 19.94
N SER A 67 6.50 15.50 19.33
CA SER A 67 5.90 16.83 19.30
C SER A 67 5.25 17.17 20.64
N ALA A 68 5.44 18.40 21.09
CA ALA A 68 4.72 18.93 22.25
C ALA A 68 3.20 19.03 22.00
N ASN A 69 2.79 19.17 20.74
CA ASN A 69 1.39 19.24 20.31
C ASN A 69 1.05 17.97 19.52
N ASN A 70 0.98 16.84 20.21
CA ASN A 70 0.63 15.56 19.59
C ASN A 70 -0.83 15.57 19.12
N ARG A 71 -1.04 15.35 17.83
CA ARG A 71 -2.38 15.36 17.23
C ARG A 71 -3.20 14.11 17.56
N PHE A 72 -2.57 13.02 17.98
CA PHE A 72 -3.24 11.80 18.43
C PHE A 72 -3.90 11.93 19.82
N THR A 73 -3.60 12.98 20.58
CA THR A 73 -4.26 13.23 21.89
C THR A 73 -5.46 14.17 21.77
N LEU A 74 -5.71 14.74 20.58
CA LEU A 74 -6.80 15.69 20.35
C LEU A 74 -8.16 15.03 20.55
N LYS A 75 -9.01 15.67 21.37
CA LYS A 75 -10.39 15.21 21.60
C LYS A 75 -11.22 15.32 20.32
N ARG A 76 -12.33 14.58 20.25
CA ARG A 76 -13.20 14.55 19.06
C ARG A 76 -13.69 15.94 18.66
N GLN A 77 -13.97 16.82 19.63
CA GLN A 77 -14.43 18.20 19.41
C GLN A 77 -13.36 19.11 18.79
N GLN A 78 -12.09 18.72 18.85
CA GLN A 78 -10.96 19.48 18.32
C GLN A 78 -10.54 19.01 16.92
N MET A 79 -11.12 17.92 16.42
CA MET A 79 -10.87 17.44 15.06
C MET A 79 -12.08 17.69 14.15
N PRO A 80 -11.84 18.13 12.90
CA PRO A 80 -12.89 18.22 11.88
C PRO A 80 -13.44 16.83 11.52
N ASP A 81 -14.72 16.77 11.14
CA ASP A 81 -15.41 15.52 10.78
C ASP A 81 -14.82 14.84 9.54
N ASP A 82 -14.30 15.62 8.59
CA ASP A 82 -13.64 15.11 7.37
C ASP A 82 -12.20 14.63 7.61
N GLY A 83 -11.68 14.77 8.84
CA GLY A 83 -10.30 14.46 9.17
C GLY A 83 -9.33 15.62 8.95
N MET A 84 -8.16 15.51 9.55
CA MET A 84 -7.13 16.54 9.59
C MET A 84 -5.94 16.11 8.74
N ASP A 85 -5.44 16.98 7.88
CA ASP A 85 -4.29 16.70 7.01
C ASP A 85 -3.00 16.58 7.84
N MET A 86 -2.35 15.41 7.78
CA MET A 86 -1.10 15.08 8.47
C MET A 86 0.11 15.21 7.53
N SER A 87 -0.09 15.69 6.30
CA SER A 87 0.98 15.88 5.34
C SER A 87 1.95 16.96 5.83
N SER A 88 3.23 16.62 5.84
CA SER A 88 4.31 17.54 6.20
C SER A 88 4.93 18.15 4.95
N SER A 89 5.78 19.18 5.10
CA SER A 89 6.59 19.71 3.98
C SER A 89 7.52 18.67 3.35
N SER A 90 7.75 17.55 4.04
CA SER A 90 8.55 16.42 3.58
C SER A 90 7.73 15.27 2.98
N THR A 91 6.41 15.39 2.95
CA THR A 91 5.52 14.40 2.37
C THR A 91 5.55 14.55 0.84
N PRO A 92 5.76 13.46 0.07
CA PRO A 92 5.76 13.52 -1.38
C PRO A 92 4.43 14.03 -1.94
N SER A 93 4.46 14.83 -3.01
CA SER A 93 3.26 15.46 -3.62
C SER A 93 2.23 14.48 -4.20
N HIS A 94 2.61 13.23 -4.38
CA HIS A 94 1.77 12.15 -4.90
C HIS A 94 1.18 11.28 -3.77
N MET A 95 1.39 11.70 -2.52
CA MET A 95 0.92 11.07 -1.30
C MET A 95 0.07 12.05 -0.48
N THR A 96 -0.98 11.56 0.16
CA THR A 96 -1.83 12.33 1.06
C THR A 96 -2.02 11.57 2.37
N ASN A 97 -1.85 12.27 3.49
CA ASN A 97 -1.99 11.69 4.83
C ASN A 97 -3.13 12.39 5.56
N THR A 98 -4.13 11.64 6.03
CA THR A 98 -5.27 12.20 6.77
C THR A 98 -5.46 11.45 8.08
N LEU A 99 -5.75 12.20 9.15
CA LEU A 99 -6.03 11.67 10.48
C LEU A 99 -7.50 11.92 10.82
N LYS A 100 -8.25 10.87 11.11
CA LYS A 100 -9.66 10.94 11.53
C LYS A 100 -9.78 10.46 12.97
N ASN A 101 -10.70 11.04 13.73
CA ASN A 101 -11.01 10.56 15.08
C ASN A 101 -12.18 9.55 15.00
N LEU A 102 -11.96 8.33 15.51
CA LEU A 102 -12.96 7.26 15.49
C LEU A 102 -13.89 7.27 16.71
N ASN A 103 -13.62 8.13 17.70
CA ASN A 103 -14.51 8.29 18.85
C ASN A 103 -15.78 9.02 18.38
N LYS A 104 -16.87 8.27 18.21
CA LYS A 104 -18.17 8.80 17.77
C LYS A 104 -19.03 9.38 18.90
N GLY A 105 -18.46 9.56 20.10
CA GLY A 105 -19.17 10.07 21.28
C GLY A 105 -18.32 11.06 22.07
N GLU A 106 -18.96 11.80 22.98
CA GLU A 106 -18.28 12.76 23.87
C GLU A 106 -17.52 12.10 25.02
N MET A 107 -17.83 10.83 25.32
CA MET A 107 -17.20 10.07 26.40
C MET A 107 -15.84 9.53 25.96
N GLU A 108 -14.87 9.61 26.86
CA GLU A 108 -13.57 8.98 26.69
C GLU A 108 -13.73 7.45 26.72
N LEU A 109 -13.10 6.77 25.76
CA LEU A 109 -13.18 5.32 25.64
C LEU A 109 -12.16 4.66 26.57
N HIS A 110 -12.54 3.53 27.18
CA HIS A 110 -11.57 2.72 27.91
C HIS A 110 -10.61 2.05 26.91
N CYS A 111 -9.31 2.06 27.24
CA CYS A 111 -8.33 1.35 26.43
C CYS A 111 -8.58 -0.16 26.44
N PRO A 112 -8.29 -0.87 25.33
CA PRO A 112 -8.22 -2.32 25.34
C PRO A 112 -7.30 -2.80 26.48
N ARG A 113 -7.73 -3.82 27.24
CA ARG A 113 -6.98 -4.25 28.42
C ARG A 113 -5.59 -4.75 28.03
N GLN A 114 -4.57 -4.03 28.49
CA GLN A 114 -3.19 -4.52 28.52
C GLN A 114 -2.90 -5.16 29.88
N PHE A 115 -1.83 -5.96 29.97
CA PHE A 115 -1.47 -6.67 31.21
C PHE A 115 -1.21 -5.73 32.41
N ALA A 116 -0.93 -4.45 32.18
CA ALA A 116 -0.70 -3.43 33.20
C ALA A 116 -1.85 -2.39 33.23
N TYR A 117 -3.04 -2.81 33.62
CA TYR A 117 -4.19 -1.91 33.75
C TYR A 117 -3.93 -0.85 34.84
N THR A 118 -4.04 0.42 34.46
CA THR A 118 -3.99 1.57 35.37
C THR A 118 -5.38 2.21 35.40
N ASP A 119 -5.90 2.43 36.61
CA ASP A 119 -7.22 3.08 36.77
C ASP A 119 -7.13 4.56 36.36
N GLY A 120 -8.16 5.08 35.68
CA GLY A 120 -8.18 6.43 35.10
C GLY A 120 -7.46 6.61 33.75
N LEU A 121 -7.02 5.52 33.12
CA LEU A 121 -6.42 5.55 31.79
C LEU A 121 -7.50 5.41 30.71
N THR A 122 -7.63 6.43 29.86
CA THR A 122 -8.56 6.46 28.72
C THR A 122 -7.81 6.48 27.40
N CYS A 123 -8.46 6.05 26.32
CA CYS A 123 -7.88 5.97 24.99
C CYS A 123 -8.58 6.91 24.02
N ASN A 124 -7.77 7.63 23.26
CA ASN A 124 -8.22 8.31 22.05
C ASN A 124 -7.94 7.40 20.85
N LEU A 125 -9.00 6.91 20.20
CA LEU A 125 -8.87 6.10 18.99
C LEU A 125 -8.89 7.02 17.77
N THR A 126 -7.78 7.04 17.04
CA THR A 126 -7.63 7.77 15.79
C THR A 126 -7.30 6.82 14.66
N GLU A 127 -7.68 7.17 13.45
CA GLU A 127 -7.44 6.42 12.23
C GLU A 127 -6.59 7.28 11.30
N MET A 128 -5.42 6.77 10.93
CA MET A 128 -4.57 7.43 9.96
C MET A 128 -4.69 6.72 8.61
N GLU A 129 -5.15 7.49 7.63
CA GLU A 129 -5.35 7.06 6.25
C GLU A 129 -4.29 7.73 5.38
N SER A 130 -3.39 6.93 4.82
CA SER A 130 -2.34 7.38 3.92
C SER A 130 -2.58 6.81 2.53
N THR A 131 -2.63 7.67 1.52
CA THR A 131 -2.89 7.29 0.13
C THR A 131 -1.72 7.69 -0.75
N ILE A 132 -1.26 6.77 -1.60
CA ILE A 132 -0.23 7.02 -2.61
C ILE A 132 -0.79 6.71 -4.00
N THR A 133 -0.41 7.53 -4.99
CA THR A 133 -0.63 7.22 -6.40
C THR A 133 0.63 6.57 -7.01
N TYR A 134 0.47 5.47 -7.74
CA TYR A 134 1.57 4.71 -8.33
C TYR A 134 1.26 4.25 -9.77
N GLY A 135 2.29 3.77 -10.46
CA GLY A 135 2.23 3.31 -11.84
C GLY A 135 2.33 4.41 -12.90
N SER A 136 2.35 4.01 -14.16
CA SER A 136 2.52 4.93 -15.30
C SER A 136 1.40 6.00 -15.32
N LYS A 137 1.79 7.25 -15.06
CA LYS A 137 0.92 8.44 -14.96
C LYS A 137 -0.02 8.46 -13.74
N ASN A 138 0.38 7.90 -12.59
CA ASN A 138 -0.36 7.99 -11.33
C ASN A 138 -1.82 7.46 -11.44
N LYS A 139 -2.01 6.39 -12.21
CA LYS A 139 -3.35 5.85 -12.50
C LYS A 139 -3.89 4.92 -11.41
N HIS A 140 -3.00 4.36 -10.60
CA HIS A 140 -3.36 3.44 -9.54
C HIS A 140 -3.19 4.13 -8.20
N THR A 141 -4.09 3.84 -7.27
CA THR A 141 -4.02 4.33 -5.90
C THR A 141 -4.02 3.14 -4.94
N ILE A 142 -3.24 3.25 -3.90
CA ILE A 142 -3.32 2.39 -2.72
C ILE A 142 -3.51 3.29 -1.51
N THR A 143 -4.40 2.85 -0.64
CA THR A 143 -4.68 3.50 0.63
C THR A 143 -4.40 2.50 1.73
N VAL A 144 -3.54 2.89 2.66
CA VAL A 144 -3.26 2.14 3.89
C VAL A 144 -3.96 2.87 5.03
N VAL A 145 -4.73 2.12 5.79
CA VAL A 145 -5.48 2.61 6.95
C VAL A 145 -4.94 1.93 8.19
N ILE A 146 -4.52 2.72 9.17
CA ILE A 146 -4.04 2.22 10.47
C ILE A 146 -4.85 2.84 11.61
N GLY A 147 -5.17 2.04 12.62
CA GLY A 147 -5.76 2.51 13.87
C GLY A 147 -4.69 2.79 14.91
N ILE A 148 -4.73 3.96 15.52
CA ILE A 148 -3.83 4.39 16.60
C ILE A 148 -4.68 4.62 17.85
N GLY A 149 -4.43 3.82 18.89
CA GLY A 149 -5.01 4.03 20.22
C GLY A 149 -4.01 4.72 21.12
N GLN A 150 -4.16 6.03 21.30
CA GLN A 150 -3.30 6.82 22.17
C GLN A 150 -3.85 6.81 23.59
N GLU A 151 -3.06 6.30 24.53
CA GLU A 151 -3.39 6.36 25.95
C GLU A 151 -3.22 7.80 26.45
N ILE A 152 -4.23 8.28 27.16
CA ILE A 152 -4.26 9.56 27.85
C ILE A 152 -4.68 9.32 29.29
N ILE A 153 -4.09 10.10 30.21
CA ILE A 153 -4.55 10.11 31.59
C ILE A 153 -5.73 11.07 31.61
N SER A 154 -6.92 10.57 31.93
CA SER A 154 -8.03 11.46 32.21
C SER A 154 -7.70 12.16 33.53
N HIS A 155 -7.18 13.38 33.44
CA HIS A 155 -7.30 14.28 34.57
C HIS A 155 -8.81 14.50 34.69
N ASN A 156 -9.43 13.80 35.64
CA ASN A 156 -10.65 14.31 36.26
C ASN A 156 -10.31 15.75 36.64
N GLU A 157 -10.76 16.71 35.84
CA GLU A 157 -10.85 18.10 36.26
C GLU A 157 -11.82 18.04 37.44
N GLY A 158 -11.22 17.97 38.63
CA GLY A 158 -11.94 17.96 39.88
C GLY A 158 -12.85 19.17 39.91
N ASN A 159 -14.14 18.90 40.00
CA ASN A 159 -15.10 19.87 40.51
C ASN A 159 -14.84 20.11 42.01
#